data_AF-A0A2L1IQR0-F1
#
_entry.id   AF-A0A2L1IQR0-F1
#
_cell.length_a   1.000
_cell.length_b   1.000
_cell.length_c   1.000
_cell.angle_alpha   90.00
_cell.angle_beta   90.00
_cell.angle_gamma   90.00
#
_symmetry.space_group_name_H-M   'P 1'
#
loop_
_entity.id
_entity.type
_entity.pdbx_description
1 polymer ?
#
loop_
_entity_poly.entity_id
_entity_poly.type
_entity_poly.pdbx_seq_one_letter_code
_entity_poly.pdbx_strand_id
1 'polypeptide(L)'
;HAQREGLSRRHRYNFQLKPYNPEHKPPGVKDLVYLEPSPPFCEKNPKLGILGTHGRECNETSIGVDGCDLMCCGRGYKTQEIIIVERCN
;
A
#
# COMPACT_ATOMS: atom_id res chain seq x y z
N HIS A 1 -55.88 -1.26 8.38
CA HIS A 1 -54.67 -0.47 8.06
C HIS A 1 -54.04 0.02 9.36
N ALA A 2 -52.89 -0.53 9.75
CA ALA A 2 -52.09 0.01 10.86
C ALA A 2 -50.62 -0.05 10.43
N GLN A 3 -50.05 1.11 10.12
CA GLN A 3 -48.65 1.27 9.76
C GLN A 3 -47.80 0.91 10.99
N ARG A 4 -47.10 -0.23 10.92
CA ARG A 4 -46.00 -0.51 11.84
C ARG A 4 -44.82 0.33 11.39
N GLU A 5 -44.60 1.44 12.09
CA GLU A 5 -43.44 2.30 11.89
C GLU A 5 -42.17 1.45 12.05
N GLY A 6 -41.43 1.33 10.95
CA GLY A 6 -40.16 0.64 10.93
C GLY A 6 -39.22 1.33 11.88
N LEU A 7 -38.83 0.62 12.94
CA LEU A 7 -37.71 1.00 13.80
C LEU A 7 -36.53 1.29 12.90
N SER A 8 -36.24 2.59 12.74
CA SER A 8 -35.09 3.13 12.04
C SER A 8 -33.89 2.24 12.32
N ARG A 9 -33.31 1.66 11.26
CA ARG A 9 -32.04 0.94 11.31
C ARG A 9 -31.04 1.87 11.99
N ARG A 10 -30.92 1.77 13.32
CA ARG A 10 -29.89 2.46 14.09
C ARG A 10 -28.58 2.04 13.44
N HIS A 11 -27.95 2.97 12.72
CA HIS A 11 -26.62 2.81 12.18
C HIS A 11 -25.72 2.40 13.34
N ARG A 12 -25.49 1.08 13.47
CA ARG A 12 -24.61 0.48 14.50
C ARG A 12 -23.14 0.87 14.31
N TYR A 13 -22.84 1.74 13.35
CA TYR A 13 -21.51 2.17 12.95
C TYR A 13 -21.43 3.69 12.78
N ASN A 14 -21.96 4.47 13.75
CA ASN A 14 -21.68 5.91 13.83
C ASN A 14 -20.27 6.20 14.37
N PHE A 15 -19.28 5.34 14.12
CA PHE A 15 -17.89 5.68 14.40
C PHE A 15 -17.38 6.56 13.25
N GLN A 16 -17.54 7.87 13.41
CA GLN A 16 -16.84 8.83 12.56
C GLN A 16 -15.36 8.77 12.92
N LEU A 17 -14.56 8.15 12.04
CA LEU A 17 -13.11 8.22 12.11
C LEU A 17 -12.71 9.70 12.12
N LYS A 18 -12.03 10.11 13.19
CA LYS A 18 -11.45 11.45 13.26
C LYS A 18 -10.11 11.43 12.52
N PRO A 19 -9.81 12.47 11.72
CA PRO A 19 -8.49 12.61 11.13
C PRO A 19 -7.41 12.56 12.21
N TYR A 20 -6.31 11.84 11.94
CA TYR A 20 -5.17 11.78 12.85
C TYR A 20 -4.59 13.16 13.15
N ASN A 21 -4.55 14.04 12.14
CA ASN A 21 -4.23 15.45 12.29
C ASN A 21 -5.50 16.31 12.09
N PRO A 22 -5.95 17.06 13.12
CA PRO A 22 -7.13 17.91 13.04
C PRO A 22 -7.06 19.07 12.03
N GLU A 23 -5.85 19.49 11.62
CA GLU A 23 -5.67 20.58 10.65
C GLU A 23 -5.87 20.13 9.19
N HIS A 24 -5.95 18.81 8.95
CA HIS A 24 -6.25 18.30 7.62
C HIS A 24 -7.74 18.41 7.30
N LYS A 25 -8.02 18.66 6.01
CA LYS A 25 -9.39 18.63 5.50
C LYS A 25 -10.02 17.24 5.74
N PRO A 26 -11.29 17.18 6.18
CA PRO A 26 -11.99 15.90 6.28
C PRO A 26 -12.04 15.16 4.93
N PRO A 27 -11.91 13.83 4.93
CA PRO A 27 -11.94 13.04 3.69
C PRO A 27 -13.33 13.09 3.04
N GLY A 28 -13.35 13.16 1.71
CA GLY A 28 -14.55 13.05 0.88
C GLY A 28 -14.90 11.61 0.52
N VAL A 29 -15.99 11.44 -0.23
CA VAL A 29 -16.52 10.11 -0.62
C VAL A 29 -15.61 9.30 -1.55
N LYS A 30 -14.61 9.93 -2.19
CA LYS A 30 -13.66 9.28 -3.10
C LYS A 30 -12.28 9.09 -2.47
N ASP A 31 -12.08 9.52 -1.24
CA ASP A 31 -10.77 9.47 -0.58
C ASP A 31 -10.58 8.12 0.12
N LEU A 32 -9.36 7.59 0.06
CA LEU A 32 -8.99 6.39 0.80
C LEU A 32 -8.57 6.78 2.22
N VAL A 33 -9.12 6.09 3.21
CA VAL A 33 -8.78 6.25 4.63
C VAL A 33 -8.15 4.97 5.17
N TYR A 34 -7.13 5.13 6.02
CA TYR A 34 -6.47 4.03 6.72
C TYR A 34 -6.35 4.37 8.20
N LEU A 35 -6.26 3.36 9.05
CA LEU A 35 -6.17 3.54 10.51
C LEU A 35 -4.75 3.34 11.02
N GLU A 36 -4.04 2.36 10.45
CA GLU A 36 -2.71 1.97 10.90
C GLU A 36 -1.69 2.23 9.79
N PRO A 37 -0.50 2.76 10.13
CA PRO A 37 0.55 2.99 9.14
C PRO A 37 1.03 1.67 8.54
N SER A 38 1.44 1.73 7.27
CA SER A 38 2.01 0.57 6.59
C SER A 38 3.29 0.08 7.28
N PRO A 39 3.49 -1.24 7.44
CA PRO A 39 4.72 -1.79 7.98
C PRO A 39 5.90 -1.62 7.01
N PRO A 40 7.15 -1.80 7.45
CA PRO A 40 8.30 -1.88 6.55
C PRO A 40 8.23 -3.16 5.69
N PHE A 41 8.47 -3.04 4.38
CA PHE A 41 8.40 -4.15 3.42
C PHE A 41 9.76 -4.70 2.96
N CYS A 42 10.86 -4.10 3.43
CA CYS A 42 12.22 -4.46 3.02
C CYS A 42 12.59 -5.90 3.39
N GLU A 43 12.25 -6.31 4.61
CA GLU A 43 12.61 -7.61 5.17
C GLU A 43 11.40 -8.55 5.24
N LYS A 44 11.68 -9.85 5.16
CA LYS A 44 10.64 -10.87 5.24
C LYS A 44 10.01 -10.91 6.62
N ASN A 45 8.69 -10.76 6.67
CA ASN A 45 7.90 -10.93 7.89
C ASN A 45 6.69 -11.85 7.61
N PRO A 46 6.82 -13.17 7.86
CA PRO A 46 5.75 -14.14 7.59
C PRO A 46 4.47 -13.88 8.39
N LYS A 47 4.56 -13.27 9.58
CA LYS A 47 3.40 -12.97 10.43
C LYS A 47 2.47 -11.96 9.77
N LEU A 48 3.03 -11.04 8.99
CA LEU A 48 2.30 -10.01 8.25
C LEU A 48 2.15 -10.35 6.75
N GLY A 49 2.57 -11.54 6.31
CA GLY A 49 2.56 -11.94 4.91
C GLY A 49 3.55 -11.18 4.02
N ILE A 50 4.55 -10.51 4.61
CA ILE A 50 5.54 -9.71 3.88
C ILE A 50 6.68 -10.63 3.44
N LEU A 51 6.95 -10.68 2.13
CA LEU A 51 8.01 -11.52 1.56
C LEU A 51 9.41 -10.89 1.63
N GLY A 52 9.49 -9.56 1.78
CA GLY A 52 10.74 -8.80 1.65
C GLY A 52 11.03 -8.38 0.21
N THR A 53 12.08 -7.58 0.01
CA THR A 53 12.50 -7.11 -1.33
C THR A 53 13.76 -7.78 -1.86
N HIS A 54 14.28 -8.79 -1.16
CA HIS A 54 15.44 -9.55 -1.59
C HIS A 54 15.17 -10.31 -2.90
N GLY A 55 16.13 -10.25 -3.83
CA GLY A 55 16.04 -10.94 -5.12
C GLY A 55 15.07 -10.32 -6.12
N ARG A 56 14.49 -9.16 -5.83
CA ARG A 56 13.68 -8.40 -6.80
C ARG A 56 14.60 -7.68 -7.78
N GLU A 57 14.18 -7.62 -9.03
CA GLU A 57 14.77 -6.75 -10.04
C GLU A 57 14.55 -5.28 -9.65
N CYS A 58 15.56 -4.45 -9.91
CA CYS A 58 15.53 -3.02 -9.69
C CYS A 58 16.18 -2.31 -10.89
N ASN A 59 15.84 -1.04 -11.07
CA ASN A 59 16.38 -0.20 -12.12
C ASN A 59 17.49 0.70 -11.55
N GLU A 60 18.74 0.47 -11.96
CA GLU A 60 19.90 1.27 -11.51
C GLU A 60 19.78 2.77 -11.87
N THR A 61 19.12 3.09 -12.98
CA THR A 61 18.98 4.49 -13.44
C THR A 61 17.83 5.24 -12.78
N SER A 62 16.94 4.54 -12.06
CA SER A 62 15.78 5.17 -11.43
C SER A 62 16.12 5.70 -10.03
N ILE A 63 15.60 6.88 -9.73
CA ILE A 63 15.66 7.51 -8.39
C ILE A 63 14.39 7.16 -7.58
N GLY A 64 13.38 6.54 -8.22
CA GLY A 64 12.10 6.19 -7.63
C GLY A 64 12.10 4.89 -6.84
N VAL A 65 10.91 4.41 -6.48
CA VAL A 65 10.72 3.17 -5.68
C VAL A 65 11.14 1.89 -6.41
N ASP A 66 11.27 1.96 -7.74
CA ASP A 66 11.85 0.93 -8.61
C ASP A 66 13.38 1.03 -8.71
N GLY A 67 13.95 2.15 -8.26
CA GLY A 67 15.37 2.41 -8.16
C GLY A 67 16.06 1.46 -7.20
N CYS A 68 17.27 1.02 -7.52
CA CYS A 68 17.97 0.02 -6.70
C CYS A 68 18.27 0.50 -5.27
N ASP A 69 18.50 1.79 -5.04
CA ASP A 69 18.74 2.35 -3.71
C ASP A 69 17.51 2.16 -2.79
N LEU A 70 16.31 2.44 -3.31
CA LEU A 70 15.06 2.31 -2.57
C LEU A 70 14.55 0.87 -2.57
N MET A 71 14.60 0.16 -3.70
CA MET A 71 14.06 -1.19 -3.82
C MET A 71 14.87 -2.21 -3.03
N CYS A 72 16.20 -2.08 -3.05
CA CYS A 72 17.11 -2.91 -2.27
C CYS A 72 17.33 -2.37 -0.85
N CYS A 73 16.65 -1.29 -0.47
CA CYS A 73 16.70 -0.66 0.87
C CYS A 73 18.14 -0.39 1.34
N GLY A 74 18.99 0.12 0.44
CA GLY A 74 20.39 0.43 0.73
C GLY A 74 21.33 -0.75 0.94
N ARG A 75 20.87 -2.00 0.73
CA ARG A 75 21.71 -3.22 0.89
C ARG A 75 22.68 -3.46 -0.27
N GLY A 76 22.63 -2.62 -1.30
CA GLY A 76 23.33 -2.83 -2.57
C GLY A 76 22.58 -3.80 -3.49
N TYR A 77 23.09 -3.96 -4.71
CA TYR A 77 22.51 -4.80 -5.76
C TYR A 77 23.61 -5.41 -6.62
N LYS A 78 23.23 -6.38 -7.46
CA LYS A 78 24.13 -7.02 -8.42
C LYS A 78 23.55 -6.84 -9.81
N THR A 79 24.35 -6.32 -10.73
CA THR A 79 23.99 -6.24 -12.15
C THR A 79 24.26 -7.60 -12.81
N GLN A 80 23.33 -8.05 -13.63
CA GLN A 80 23.46 -9.27 -14.44
C GLN A 80 23.08 -8.95 -15.87
N GLU A 81 23.92 -9.33 -16.82
CA GLU A 81 23.60 -9.25 -18.25
C GLU A 81 22.96 -10.57 -18.68
N ILE A 82 21.78 -10.49 -19.29
CA ILE A 82 21.05 -11.63 -19.82
C ILE A 82 20.77 -11.42 -21.30
N ILE A 83 20.93 -12.48 -22.09
CA ILE A 83 20.56 -12.46 -23.51
C ILE A 83 19.07 -12.82 -23.60
N ILE A 84 18.25 -11.89 -24.10
CA ILE A 84 16.82 -12.09 -24.28
C ILE A 84 16.55 -12.33 -25.76
N VAL A 85 15.90 -13.44 -26.08
CA VAL A 85 15.41 -13.72 -27.44
C VAL A 85 13.96 -13.26 -27.51
N GLU A 86 13.74 -12.19 -28.26
CA GLU A 86 12.41 -11.66 -28.55
C GLU A 86 12.07 -11.80 -30.04
N ARG A 87 10.79 -11.71 -30.39
CA ARG A 87 10.36 -11.69 -31.79
C ARG A 87 10.70 -10.32 -32.37
N CYS A 88 11.63 -10.27 -33.32
CA CYS A 88 11.93 -9.09 -34.13
C CYS A 88 11.32 -9.20 -35.54
N ASN A 89 11.25 -8.06 -36.25
CA ASN A 89 10.68 -7.94 -37.61
C ASN A 89 11.62 -8.49 -38.68
#